data_AF-A0AA45Z7K0-F1
#
_entry.id   AF-A0AA45Z7K0-F1
#
_cell.length_a   1.000
_cell.length_b   1.000
_cell.length_c   1.000
_cell.angle_alpha   90.00
_cell.angle_beta   90.00
_cell.angle_gamma   90.00
#
_symmetry.space_group_name_H-M   'P 1'
#
loop_
_entity.id
_entity.type
_entity.pdbx_description
1 polymer ?
#
loop_
_entity_poly.entity_id
_entity_poly.type
_entity_poly.pdbx_seq_one_letter_code
_entity_poly.pdbx_strand_id
1 'polypeptide(L)'
;MRFVMALGVVALGAGCAHAPKPADPAARAQQLSAEAEQAYEALDFERCAERFRASGEASGEGPDRADSLYRAAGCASLAGHTDAAVEVLKQAVQGGYFDADHLEYNPELAALHTLPAWSGIVAEARANLSKAPEPPFPVMTLMGVDAFGSRKVDREAVQRVMGLELGKPIVHSAAVFKQKEAALREQYGLAYAHVGMSIYFADERKGTAYVVMDMVDAEDAARLRFLPEPKGHPADPEGLVARWDAYKERLNMLQMMGKLAEDSSCKVAHCIGGFGHPDLAAYEPEFLAKVPQQMDALSAVLREESDPGKRGAAASLMAYAPTAEETVKRLEPFIRDPDYGVRNNVLRVLTATQEAATKPLLDVATVADAVALPNSSDRNKATYLLTYLLADLPPEALKAQRAGLLRQLGERLVEMSALQIPINSEPAVLVLKQLSGEQYETAEEWRAWLARQPKTER
;
A
#
# COMPACT_ATOMS: atom_id res chain seq x y z
N MET A 1 -26.48 45.46 63.05
CA MET A 1 -27.18 44.82 64.19
C MET A 1 -28.54 44.36 63.69
N ARG A 2 -28.92 43.11 64.05
CA ARG A 2 -30.17 42.37 63.75
C ARG A 2 -30.18 41.45 62.53
N PHE A 3 -29.86 40.20 62.87
CA PHE A 3 -30.16 38.90 62.25
C PHE A 3 -31.59 38.75 61.74
N VAL A 4 -31.74 38.11 60.57
CA VAL A 4 -32.80 37.11 60.30
C VAL A 4 -32.20 36.02 59.41
N MET A 5 -31.97 34.84 60.00
CA MET A 5 -31.69 33.59 59.28
C MET A 5 -33.01 33.03 58.75
N ALA A 6 -33.07 32.75 57.45
CA ALA A 6 -34.09 31.89 56.87
C ALA A 6 -33.45 30.54 56.53
N LEU A 7 -33.86 29.48 57.24
CA LEU A 7 -33.53 28.10 56.94
C LEU A 7 -34.28 27.70 55.65
N GLY A 8 -33.52 27.49 54.57
CA GLY A 8 -33.99 26.76 53.38
C GLY A 8 -33.61 25.29 53.51
N VAL A 9 -34.60 24.42 53.63
CA VAL A 9 -34.44 22.96 53.61
C VAL A 9 -34.06 22.55 52.18
N VAL A 10 -32.82 22.08 51.99
CA VAL A 10 -32.38 21.43 50.75
C VAL A 10 -32.80 19.97 50.82
N ALA A 11 -33.77 19.59 50.01
CA ALA A 11 -34.09 18.19 49.73
C ALA A 11 -32.96 17.57 48.91
N LEU A 12 -32.15 16.73 49.56
CA LEU A 12 -31.19 15.83 48.91
C LEU A 12 -31.98 14.75 48.17
N GLY A 13 -32.23 14.95 46.87
CA GLY A 13 -32.67 13.89 45.99
C GLY A 13 -31.58 12.84 45.86
N ALA A 14 -31.86 11.61 46.29
CA ALA A 14 -31.02 10.45 46.03
C ALA A 14 -30.94 10.21 44.52
N GLY A 15 -29.91 10.76 43.88
CA GLY A 15 -29.57 10.43 42.50
C GLY A 15 -29.11 8.98 42.46
N CYS A 16 -29.88 8.11 41.81
CA CYS A 16 -29.43 6.76 41.47
C CYS A 16 -28.13 6.89 40.69
N ALA A 17 -27.00 6.56 41.32
CA ALA A 17 -25.71 6.42 40.66
C ALA A 17 -25.85 5.29 39.64
N HIS A 18 -26.03 5.65 38.37
CA HIS A 18 -26.02 4.68 37.28
C HIS A 18 -24.56 4.25 37.16
N ALA A 19 -24.23 3.09 37.74
CA ALA A 19 -22.95 2.45 37.48
C ALA A 19 -22.76 2.35 35.96
N PRO A 20 -21.63 2.80 35.40
CA PRO A 20 -21.39 2.70 33.98
C PRO A 20 -21.55 1.24 33.55
N LYS A 21 -22.30 1.02 32.48
CA LYS A 21 -22.51 -0.31 31.90
C LYS A 21 -21.13 -0.94 31.65
N PRO A 22 -20.93 -2.24 31.96
CA PRO A 22 -19.70 -2.94 31.62
C PRO A 22 -19.40 -2.73 30.13
N ALA A 23 -18.14 -2.41 29.80
CA ALA A 23 -17.73 -2.27 28.42
C ALA A 23 -18.00 -3.58 27.67
N ASP A 24 -18.48 -3.46 26.43
CA ASP A 24 -18.67 -4.60 25.53
C ASP A 24 -17.29 -5.26 25.26
N PRO A 25 -17.10 -6.55 25.59
CA PRO A 25 -15.83 -7.25 25.36
C PRO A 25 -15.33 -7.14 23.93
N ALA A 26 -16.22 -7.18 22.93
CA ALA A 26 -15.84 -7.08 21.53
C ALA A 26 -15.30 -5.69 21.19
N ALA A 27 -15.99 -4.63 21.62
CA ALA A 27 -15.52 -3.26 21.45
C ALA A 27 -14.17 -3.02 22.16
N ARG A 28 -13.98 -3.64 23.33
CA ARG A 28 -12.72 -3.56 24.06
C ARG A 28 -11.58 -4.27 23.33
N ALA A 29 -11.83 -5.46 22.79
CA ALA A 29 -10.84 -6.20 22.00
C ALA A 29 -10.42 -5.40 20.75
N GLN A 30 -11.39 -4.83 20.02
CA GLN A 30 -11.12 -3.99 18.86
C GLN A 30 -10.26 -2.77 19.21
N GLN A 31 -10.58 -2.07 20.31
CA GLN A 31 -9.77 -0.95 20.79
C GLN A 31 -8.33 -1.39 21.10
N LEU A 32 -8.16 -2.51 21.81
CA LEU A 32 -6.84 -3.04 22.18
C LEU A 32 -6.02 -3.45 20.95
N SER A 33 -6.66 -4.07 19.96
CA SER A 33 -6.04 -4.39 18.69
C SER A 33 -5.56 -3.13 17.96
N ALA A 34 -6.39 -2.08 17.89
CA ALA A 34 -6.00 -0.81 17.29
C ALA A 34 -4.81 -0.13 18.03
N GLU A 35 -4.79 -0.20 19.36
CA GLU A 35 -3.64 0.27 20.15
C GLU A 35 -2.37 -0.58 19.91
N ALA A 36 -2.52 -1.89 19.65
CA ALA A 36 -1.42 -2.78 19.32
C ALA A 36 -0.83 -2.47 17.94
N GLU A 37 -1.68 -2.24 16.94
CA GLU A 37 -1.25 -1.83 15.59
C GLU A 37 -0.50 -0.50 15.63
N GLN A 38 -0.99 0.48 16.40
CA GLN A 38 -0.27 1.75 16.61
C GLN A 38 1.11 1.53 17.23
N ALA A 39 1.23 0.62 18.20
CA ALA A 39 2.52 0.28 18.80
C ALA A 39 3.45 -0.45 17.82
N TYR A 40 2.91 -1.37 17.00
CA TYR A 40 3.64 -2.06 15.95
C TYR A 40 4.21 -1.08 14.91
N GLU A 41 3.41 -0.13 14.43
CA GLU A 41 3.85 0.92 13.50
C GLU A 41 4.93 1.83 14.10
N ALA A 42 4.85 2.08 15.42
CA ALA A 42 5.84 2.81 16.18
C ALA A 42 7.11 1.98 16.50
N LEU A 43 7.15 0.69 16.13
CA LEU A 43 8.19 -0.29 16.48
C LEU A 43 8.35 -0.48 18.01
N ASP A 44 7.30 -0.19 18.79
CA ASP A 44 7.19 -0.48 20.22
C ASP A 44 6.63 -1.91 20.40
N PHE A 45 7.49 -2.90 20.15
CA PHE A 45 7.08 -4.31 20.10
C PHE A 45 6.67 -4.86 21.46
N GLU A 46 7.18 -4.29 22.55
CA GLU A 46 6.77 -4.64 23.92
C GLU A 46 5.28 -4.31 24.14
N ARG A 47 4.92 -3.06 23.85
CA ARG A 47 3.53 -2.61 23.97
C ARG A 47 2.63 -3.28 22.94
N CYS A 48 3.13 -3.54 21.74
CA CYS A 48 2.41 -4.31 20.73
C CYS A 48 2.02 -5.70 21.26
N ALA A 49 3.00 -6.44 21.80
CA ALA A 49 2.77 -7.78 22.34
C ALA A 49 1.77 -7.76 23.50
N GLU A 50 1.91 -6.80 24.43
CA GLU A 50 0.98 -6.61 25.55
C GLU A 50 -0.45 -6.38 25.04
N ARG A 51 -0.63 -5.47 24.08
CA ARG A 51 -1.94 -5.03 23.59
C ARG A 51 -2.64 -6.10 22.75
N PHE A 52 -1.93 -6.79 21.86
CA PHE A 52 -2.52 -7.91 21.13
C PHE A 52 -2.88 -9.08 22.04
N ARG A 53 -2.06 -9.37 23.06
CA ARG A 53 -2.41 -10.40 24.06
C ARG A 53 -3.67 -10.03 24.82
N ALA A 54 -3.76 -8.79 25.30
CA ALA A 54 -4.96 -8.29 25.98
C ALA A 54 -6.19 -8.30 25.07
N SER A 55 -6.03 -8.01 23.78
CA SER A 55 -7.08 -8.14 22.77
C SER A 55 -7.60 -9.58 22.69
N GLY A 56 -6.70 -10.56 22.57
CA GLY A 56 -7.08 -11.97 22.52
C GLY A 56 -7.74 -12.47 23.81
N GLU A 57 -7.34 -11.94 24.97
CA GLU A 57 -7.99 -12.23 26.25
C GLU A 57 -9.42 -11.65 26.32
N ALA A 58 -9.65 -10.47 25.74
CA ALA A 58 -10.96 -9.81 25.69
C ALA A 58 -11.93 -10.45 24.68
N SER A 59 -11.43 -11.01 23.58
CA SER A 59 -12.26 -11.64 22.52
C SER A 59 -12.95 -12.94 22.94
N GLY A 60 -12.57 -13.57 24.06
CA GLY A 60 -13.09 -14.90 24.43
C GLY A 60 -12.52 -16.02 23.57
N GLU A 61 -13.23 -17.14 23.36
CA GLU A 61 -12.76 -18.25 22.51
C GLU A 61 -13.05 -17.98 21.01
N GLY A 62 -12.23 -18.55 20.12
CA GLY A 62 -12.47 -18.51 18.66
C GLY A 62 -11.33 -17.89 17.84
N PRO A 63 -11.56 -17.69 16.53
CA PRO A 63 -10.52 -17.27 15.58
C PRO A 63 -9.91 -15.89 15.90
N ASP A 64 -10.72 -14.94 16.38
CA ASP A 64 -10.23 -13.58 16.70
C ASP A 64 -9.22 -13.59 17.86
N ARG A 65 -9.41 -14.48 18.83
CA ARG A 65 -8.42 -14.71 19.90
C ARG A 65 -7.16 -15.35 19.36
N ALA A 66 -7.31 -16.38 18.53
CA ALA A 66 -6.18 -17.08 17.95
C ALA A 66 -5.30 -16.14 17.09
N ASP A 67 -5.91 -15.28 16.27
CA ASP A 67 -5.20 -14.28 15.47
C ASP A 67 -4.52 -13.21 16.36
N SER A 68 -5.23 -12.69 17.36
CA SER A 68 -4.65 -11.72 18.31
C SER A 68 -3.44 -12.31 19.04
N LEU A 69 -3.51 -13.57 19.49
CA LEU A 69 -2.38 -14.23 20.15
C LEU A 69 -1.24 -14.51 19.17
N TYR A 70 -1.53 -14.90 17.93
CA TYR A 70 -0.51 -15.05 16.88
C TYR A 70 0.29 -13.76 16.66
N ARG A 71 -0.42 -12.63 16.50
CA ARG A 71 0.20 -11.30 16.35
C ARG A 71 0.99 -10.88 17.59
N ALA A 72 0.48 -11.18 18.79
CA ALA A 72 1.20 -10.93 20.04
C ALA A 72 2.53 -11.71 20.10
N ALA A 73 2.56 -12.95 19.62
CA ALA A 73 3.79 -13.74 19.54
C ALA A 73 4.80 -13.16 18.54
N GLY A 74 4.33 -12.66 17.38
CA GLY A 74 5.15 -11.93 16.42
C GLY A 74 5.84 -10.72 17.06
N CYS A 75 5.07 -9.86 17.74
CA CYS A 75 5.62 -8.72 18.48
C CYS A 75 6.57 -9.12 19.61
N ALA A 76 6.25 -10.15 20.40
CA ALA A 76 7.16 -10.63 21.45
C ALA A 76 8.49 -11.17 20.87
N SER A 77 8.45 -11.85 19.72
CA SER A 77 9.63 -12.32 19.02
C SER A 77 10.49 -11.17 18.50
N LEU A 78 9.88 -10.14 17.90
CA LEU A 78 10.57 -8.91 17.48
C LEU A 78 11.18 -8.12 18.64
N ALA A 79 10.58 -8.18 19.83
CA ALA A 79 11.13 -7.61 21.06
C ALA A 79 12.29 -8.45 21.66
N GLY A 80 12.59 -9.62 21.12
CA GLY A 80 13.64 -10.53 21.61
C GLY A 80 13.19 -11.48 22.73
N HIS A 81 11.88 -11.54 23.04
CA HIS A 81 11.32 -12.40 24.09
C HIS A 81 10.93 -13.77 23.55
N THR A 82 11.91 -14.56 23.10
CA THR A 82 11.66 -15.82 22.40
C THR A 82 10.85 -16.84 23.21
N ASP A 83 11.10 -16.97 24.51
CA ASP A 83 10.35 -17.90 25.38
C ASP A 83 8.89 -17.47 25.55
N ALA A 84 8.66 -16.17 25.78
CA ALA A 84 7.31 -15.64 25.90
C ALA A 84 6.54 -15.75 24.58
N ALA A 85 7.21 -15.48 23.45
CA ALA A 85 6.63 -15.63 22.12
C ALA A 85 6.21 -17.08 21.84
N VAL A 86 7.03 -18.07 22.19
CA VAL A 86 6.69 -19.50 22.07
C VAL A 86 5.45 -19.85 22.89
N GLU A 87 5.36 -19.40 24.13
CA GLU A 87 4.20 -19.71 24.99
C GLU A 87 2.91 -19.07 24.49
N VAL A 88 2.97 -17.84 23.98
CA VAL A 88 1.81 -17.17 23.38
C VAL A 88 1.43 -17.84 22.06
N LEU A 89 2.40 -18.25 21.24
CA LEU A 89 2.15 -18.92 19.96
C LEU A 89 1.51 -20.30 20.16
N LYS A 90 1.93 -21.06 21.19
CA LYS A 90 1.24 -22.29 21.61
C LYS A 90 -0.22 -22.03 21.93
N GLN A 91 -0.53 -20.96 22.67
CA GLN A 91 -1.91 -20.60 22.98
C GLN A 91 -2.71 -20.22 21.71
N ALA A 92 -2.08 -19.58 20.73
CA ALA A 92 -2.71 -19.26 19.46
C ALA A 92 -3.12 -20.53 18.69
N VAL A 93 -2.21 -21.49 18.53
CA VAL A 93 -2.50 -22.75 17.81
C VAL A 93 -3.46 -23.65 18.61
N GLN A 94 -3.36 -23.71 19.93
CA GLN A 94 -4.36 -24.40 20.78
C GLN A 94 -5.74 -23.73 20.69
N GLY A 95 -5.77 -22.42 20.50
CA GLY A 95 -6.97 -21.61 20.27
C GLY A 95 -7.55 -21.72 18.86
N GLY A 96 -6.92 -22.50 17.97
CA GLY A 96 -7.43 -22.79 16.63
C GLY A 96 -6.75 -22.01 15.50
N TYR A 97 -5.64 -21.31 15.74
CA TYR A 97 -4.86 -20.71 14.64
C TYR A 97 -4.43 -21.80 13.65
N PHE A 98 -4.62 -21.57 12.36
CA PHE A 98 -4.57 -22.62 11.34
C PHE A 98 -3.72 -22.31 10.09
N ASP A 99 -3.22 -21.08 9.93
CA ASP A 99 -2.41 -20.70 8.77
C ASP A 99 -0.93 -21.09 8.97
N ALA A 100 -0.66 -22.39 8.79
CA ALA A 100 0.66 -22.97 9.02
C ALA A 100 1.73 -22.45 8.06
N ASP A 101 1.37 -22.20 6.79
CA ASP A 101 2.34 -21.71 5.81
C ASP A 101 2.71 -20.25 6.13
N HIS A 102 1.75 -19.38 6.46
CA HIS A 102 2.07 -18.03 6.92
C HIS A 102 2.93 -18.04 8.19
N LEU A 103 2.62 -18.92 9.15
CA LEU A 103 3.41 -19.10 10.36
C LEU A 103 4.85 -19.55 10.07
N GLU A 104 5.05 -20.47 9.12
CA GLU A 104 6.36 -21.02 8.78
C GLU A 104 7.29 -20.02 8.08
N TYR A 105 6.71 -19.06 7.34
CA TYR A 105 7.47 -18.09 6.56
C TYR A 105 7.40 -16.65 7.10
N ASN A 106 6.73 -16.41 8.24
CA ASN A 106 6.66 -15.07 8.82
C ASN A 106 8.04 -14.65 9.36
N PRO A 107 8.68 -13.59 8.80
CA PRO A 107 9.99 -13.14 9.25
C PRO A 107 10.03 -12.64 10.70
N GLU A 108 8.89 -12.27 11.29
CA GLU A 108 8.78 -11.85 12.69
C GLU A 108 9.02 -13.01 13.67
N LEU A 109 8.76 -14.24 13.24
CA LEU A 109 8.94 -15.46 14.02
C LEU A 109 10.26 -16.16 13.74
N ALA A 110 11.13 -15.59 12.88
CA ALA A 110 12.36 -16.23 12.44
C ALA A 110 13.28 -16.69 13.59
N ALA A 111 13.33 -15.93 14.69
CA ALA A 111 14.09 -16.29 15.89
C ALA A 111 13.58 -17.59 16.56
N LEU A 112 12.32 -17.94 16.36
CA LEU A 112 11.68 -19.11 16.97
C LEU A 112 11.90 -20.41 16.17
N HIS A 113 12.25 -20.32 14.88
CA HIS A 113 12.32 -21.48 13.97
C HIS A 113 13.34 -22.54 14.41
N THR A 114 14.37 -22.13 15.15
CA THR A 114 15.43 -23.02 15.65
C THR A 114 15.11 -23.64 17.00
N LEU A 115 14.01 -23.23 17.65
CA LEU A 115 13.65 -23.69 18.99
C LEU A 115 12.99 -25.08 18.96
N PRO A 116 13.23 -25.96 19.95
CA PRO A 116 12.67 -27.31 19.97
C PRO A 116 11.14 -27.38 19.89
N ALA A 117 10.44 -26.35 20.37
CA ALA A 117 8.97 -26.30 20.35
C ALA A 117 8.37 -26.02 18.97
N TRP A 118 9.16 -25.50 18.02
CA TRP A 118 8.67 -24.97 16.75
C TRP A 118 7.90 -25.99 15.93
N SER A 119 8.47 -27.19 15.74
CA SER A 119 7.85 -28.23 14.92
C SER A 119 6.49 -28.68 15.46
N GLY A 120 6.31 -28.69 16.78
CA GLY A 120 5.03 -28.99 17.42
C GLY A 120 3.97 -27.92 17.14
N ILE A 121 4.35 -26.64 17.21
CA ILE A 121 3.47 -25.51 16.93
C ILE A 121 3.00 -25.54 15.46
N VAL A 122 3.91 -25.73 14.51
CA VAL A 122 3.58 -25.81 13.07
C VAL A 122 2.65 -27.00 12.80
N ALA A 123 2.93 -28.16 13.39
CA ALA A 123 2.09 -29.35 13.23
C ALA A 123 0.67 -29.13 13.76
N GLU A 124 0.51 -28.43 14.89
CA GLU A 124 -0.79 -28.09 15.46
C GLU A 124 -1.57 -27.11 14.56
N ALA A 125 -0.93 -26.05 14.07
CA ALA A 125 -1.54 -25.14 13.10
C ALA A 125 -2.02 -25.89 11.84
N ARG A 126 -1.18 -26.78 11.30
CA ARG A 126 -1.50 -27.58 10.12
C ARG A 126 -2.65 -28.56 10.37
N ALA A 127 -2.79 -29.08 11.59
CA ALA A 127 -3.94 -29.91 11.99
C ALA A 127 -5.25 -29.11 12.10
N ASN A 128 -5.17 -27.85 12.53
CA ASN A 128 -6.32 -26.95 12.63
C ASN A 128 -6.91 -26.54 11.28
N LEU A 129 -6.12 -26.59 10.19
CA LEU A 129 -6.58 -26.26 8.84
C LEU A 129 -7.84 -27.01 8.42
N SER A 130 -7.97 -28.29 8.80
CA SER A 130 -9.16 -29.11 8.50
C SER A 130 -10.45 -28.62 9.18
N LYS A 131 -10.32 -27.77 10.19
CA LYS A 131 -11.41 -27.17 10.98
C LYS A 131 -11.61 -25.69 10.65
N ALA A 132 -10.78 -25.12 9.77
CA ALA A 132 -10.86 -23.71 9.43
C ALA A 132 -12.21 -23.41 8.74
N PRO A 133 -12.84 -22.26 9.05
CA PRO A 133 -14.10 -21.87 8.41
C PRO A 133 -13.92 -21.63 6.92
N GLU A 134 -12.75 -21.11 6.53
CA GLU A 134 -12.33 -20.88 5.15
C GLU A 134 -10.82 -21.21 5.04
N PRO A 135 -10.34 -21.63 3.85
CA PRO A 135 -8.91 -21.85 3.65
C PRO A 135 -8.13 -20.54 3.80
N PRO A 136 -6.89 -20.57 4.34
CA PRO A 136 -6.06 -19.39 4.45
C PRO A 136 -5.65 -18.88 3.07
N PHE A 137 -5.23 -17.62 3.04
CA PHE A 137 -4.66 -17.04 1.84
C PHE A 137 -3.33 -17.73 1.51
N PRO A 138 -3.11 -18.17 0.25
CA PRO A 138 -1.86 -18.83 -0.10
C PRO A 138 -0.68 -17.87 0.08
N VAL A 139 0.41 -18.36 0.67
CA VAL A 139 1.66 -17.61 0.74
C VAL A 139 2.24 -17.48 -0.67
N MET A 140 2.62 -16.25 -1.03
CA MET A 140 3.12 -15.94 -2.36
C MET A 140 4.53 -16.49 -2.57
N THR A 141 4.85 -16.93 -3.78
CA THR A 141 6.23 -17.28 -4.14
C THR A 141 6.97 -16.04 -4.65
N LEU A 142 8.12 -15.73 -4.07
CA LEU A 142 8.94 -14.60 -4.50
C LEU A 142 9.63 -14.90 -5.84
N MET A 143 9.24 -14.19 -6.90
CA MET A 143 9.74 -14.42 -8.25
C MET A 143 10.78 -13.37 -8.71
N GLY A 144 10.89 -12.24 -8.03
CA GLY A 144 11.89 -11.23 -8.34
C GLY A 144 12.20 -10.29 -7.19
N VAL A 145 13.45 -9.85 -7.12
CA VAL A 145 13.92 -8.79 -6.23
C VAL A 145 14.67 -7.78 -7.08
N ASP A 146 14.29 -6.52 -7.00
CA ASP A 146 14.92 -5.44 -7.73
C ASP A 146 15.48 -4.36 -6.80
N ALA A 147 16.53 -3.70 -7.26
CA ALA A 147 17.11 -2.50 -6.66
C ALA A 147 16.99 -1.36 -7.68
N PHE A 148 16.45 -0.22 -7.28
CA PHE A 148 16.22 0.87 -8.21
C PHE A 148 16.51 2.25 -7.60
N GLY A 149 17.18 3.12 -8.36
CA GLY A 149 17.33 4.53 -8.03
C GLY A 149 18.55 4.91 -7.18
N SER A 150 19.41 3.95 -6.83
CA SER A 150 20.72 4.18 -6.21
C SER A 150 21.85 3.72 -7.13
N ARG A 151 22.97 4.46 -7.17
CA ARG A 151 24.22 4.03 -7.82
C ARG A 151 25.13 3.21 -6.89
N LYS A 152 24.77 3.14 -5.60
CA LYS A 152 25.59 2.56 -4.53
C LYS A 152 25.11 1.15 -4.12
N VAL A 153 23.86 0.82 -4.43
CA VAL A 153 23.19 -0.40 -4.00
C VAL A 153 22.64 -1.15 -5.20
N ASP A 154 23.10 -2.38 -5.41
CA ASP A 154 22.61 -3.27 -6.46
C ASP A 154 21.61 -4.31 -5.92
N ARG A 155 21.10 -5.16 -6.83
CA ARG A 155 20.14 -6.22 -6.50
C ARG A 155 20.67 -7.21 -5.47
N GLU A 156 21.95 -7.59 -5.57
CA GLU A 156 22.54 -8.58 -4.67
C GLU A 156 22.65 -8.03 -3.24
N ALA A 157 23.05 -6.76 -3.11
CA ALA A 157 23.07 -6.07 -1.83
C ALA A 157 21.67 -6.01 -1.20
N VAL A 158 20.64 -5.68 -1.98
CA VAL A 158 19.24 -5.69 -1.51
C VAL A 158 18.82 -7.09 -1.04
N GLN A 159 19.03 -8.13 -1.85
CA GLN A 159 18.68 -9.50 -1.47
C GLN A 159 19.34 -9.92 -0.16
N ARG A 160 20.64 -9.61 0.00
CA ARG A 160 21.41 -9.94 1.20
C ARG A 160 20.90 -9.21 2.45
N VAL A 161 20.65 -7.90 2.34
CA VAL A 161 20.18 -7.11 3.49
C VAL A 161 18.76 -7.51 3.88
N MET A 162 17.89 -7.72 2.89
CA MET A 162 16.49 -8.10 3.10
C MET A 162 16.33 -9.56 3.53
N GLY A 163 17.31 -10.43 3.26
CA GLY A 163 17.21 -11.87 3.55
C GLY A 163 16.19 -12.58 2.66
N LEU A 164 16.08 -12.15 1.41
CA LEU A 164 15.08 -12.65 0.46
C LEU A 164 15.68 -13.69 -0.49
N GLU A 165 14.98 -14.80 -0.66
CA GLU A 165 15.38 -15.90 -1.54
C GLU A 165 14.36 -16.10 -2.67
N LEU A 166 14.83 -16.04 -3.92
CA LEU A 166 13.97 -16.28 -5.08
C LEU A 166 13.46 -17.73 -5.12
N GLY A 167 12.22 -17.91 -5.55
CA GLY A 167 11.53 -19.20 -5.59
C GLY A 167 11.07 -19.71 -4.23
N LYS A 168 11.25 -18.94 -3.15
CA LYS A 168 10.74 -19.26 -1.81
C LYS A 168 9.45 -18.52 -1.51
N PRO A 169 8.60 -19.05 -0.61
CA PRO A 169 7.48 -18.30 -0.09
C PRO A 169 7.92 -17.01 0.62
N ILE A 170 7.12 -15.96 0.51
CA ILE A 170 7.36 -14.67 1.17
C ILE A 170 6.13 -14.21 1.92
N VAL A 171 6.35 -13.78 3.17
CA VAL A 171 5.38 -13.09 4.01
C VAL A 171 5.86 -11.66 4.23
N HIS A 172 4.98 -10.69 4.02
CA HIS A 172 5.27 -9.29 4.27
C HIS A 172 5.19 -8.97 5.76
N SER A 173 6.25 -8.36 6.30
CA SER A 173 6.25 -7.74 7.62
C SER A 173 6.67 -6.29 7.48
N ALA A 174 5.75 -5.36 7.80
CA ALA A 174 6.03 -3.93 7.67
C ALA A 174 7.14 -3.51 8.65
N ALA A 175 7.15 -4.06 9.86
CA ALA A 175 8.18 -3.78 10.86
C ALA A 175 9.57 -4.22 10.40
N VAL A 176 9.72 -5.48 9.93
CA VAL A 176 11.01 -5.98 9.45
C VAL A 176 11.46 -5.18 8.24
N PHE A 177 10.59 -4.89 7.28
CA PHE A 177 10.94 -4.10 6.10
C PHE A 177 11.38 -2.68 6.48
N LYS A 178 10.66 -1.99 7.37
CA LYS A 178 11.02 -0.65 7.87
C LYS A 178 12.39 -0.62 8.56
N GLN A 179 12.71 -1.66 9.34
CA GLN A 179 14.04 -1.81 9.94
C GLN A 179 15.13 -2.00 8.87
N LYS A 180 14.89 -2.84 7.86
CA LYS A 180 15.85 -3.08 6.77
C LYS A 180 16.05 -1.84 5.87
N GLU A 181 14.99 -1.09 5.59
CA GLU A 181 15.08 0.19 4.89
C GLU A 181 15.95 1.18 5.66
N ALA A 182 15.77 1.29 6.99
CA ALA A 182 16.59 2.17 7.83
C ALA A 182 18.07 1.75 7.80
N ALA A 183 18.35 0.45 7.91
CA ALA A 183 19.72 -0.08 7.83
C ALA A 183 20.37 0.22 6.46
N LEU A 184 19.63 0.08 5.35
CA LEU A 184 20.13 0.44 4.02
C LEU A 184 20.43 1.94 3.90
N ARG A 185 19.53 2.80 4.41
CA ARG A 185 19.74 4.26 4.38
C ARG A 185 21.01 4.65 5.12
N GLU A 186 21.23 4.10 6.31
CA GLU A 186 22.42 4.36 7.12
C GLU A 186 23.69 3.83 6.44
N GLN A 187 23.67 2.57 5.99
CA GLN A 187 24.85 1.91 5.42
C GLN A 187 25.35 2.56 4.13
N TYR A 188 24.44 3.05 3.28
CA TYR A 188 24.78 3.53 1.94
C TYR A 188 24.63 5.05 1.75
N GLY A 189 24.23 5.78 2.81
CA GLY A 189 24.01 7.22 2.73
C GLY A 189 22.92 7.59 1.73
N LEU A 190 21.75 6.95 1.86
CA LEU A 190 20.58 7.19 1.02
C LEU A 190 19.68 8.25 1.68
N ALA A 191 19.13 9.17 0.88
CA ALA A 191 18.08 10.08 1.33
C ALA A 191 16.73 9.35 1.48
N TYR A 192 16.54 8.25 0.76
CA TYR A 192 15.30 7.48 0.74
C TYR A 192 15.58 6.00 0.46
N ALA A 193 14.84 5.13 1.15
CA ALA A 193 14.75 3.70 0.86
C ALA A 193 13.34 3.24 1.25
N HIS A 194 12.69 2.48 0.38
CA HIS A 194 11.37 1.91 0.62
C HIS A 194 11.20 0.57 -0.09
N VAL A 195 10.54 -0.38 0.56
CA VAL A 195 10.21 -1.69 0.00
C VAL A 195 8.82 -1.64 -0.61
N GLY A 196 8.74 -1.71 -1.94
CA GLY A 196 7.50 -2.02 -2.64
C GLY A 196 7.34 -3.52 -2.83
N MET A 197 6.19 -4.09 -2.48
CA MET A 197 5.84 -5.48 -2.80
C MET A 197 4.61 -5.51 -3.70
N SER A 198 4.72 -6.25 -4.81
CA SER A 198 3.60 -6.47 -5.74
C SER A 198 3.22 -7.94 -5.76
N ILE A 199 1.93 -8.21 -5.61
CA ILE A 199 1.36 -9.56 -5.61
C ILE A 199 0.45 -9.72 -6.83
N TYR A 200 0.54 -10.87 -7.50
CA TYR A 200 -0.26 -11.19 -8.66
C TYR A 200 -1.36 -12.20 -8.30
N PHE A 201 -2.61 -11.82 -8.57
CA PHE A 201 -3.80 -12.58 -8.20
C PHE A 201 -4.48 -13.29 -9.39
N ALA A 202 -4.04 -12.98 -10.61
CA ALA A 202 -4.63 -13.45 -11.86
C ALA A 202 -3.54 -13.85 -12.87
N ASP A 203 -3.99 -14.43 -13.98
CA ASP A 203 -3.17 -14.86 -15.12
C ASP A 203 -2.08 -15.88 -14.76
N GLU A 204 -1.11 -16.04 -15.67
CA GLU A 204 0.05 -16.95 -15.54
C GLU A 204 0.94 -16.64 -14.34
N ARG A 205 0.76 -15.48 -13.69
CA ARG A 205 1.55 -15.02 -12.54
C ARG A 205 0.80 -15.17 -11.21
N LYS A 206 -0.40 -15.73 -11.20
CA LYS A 206 -1.18 -15.95 -9.97
C LYS A 206 -0.35 -16.69 -8.91
N GLY A 207 -0.33 -16.14 -7.69
CA GLY A 207 0.42 -16.74 -6.57
C GLY A 207 1.89 -16.30 -6.49
N THR A 208 2.29 -15.30 -7.28
CA THR A 208 3.66 -14.78 -7.28
C THR A 208 3.74 -13.38 -6.66
N ALA A 209 4.91 -13.09 -6.07
CA ALA A 209 5.25 -11.78 -5.55
C ALA A 209 6.59 -11.28 -6.10
N TYR A 210 6.71 -9.95 -6.19
CA TYR A 210 7.93 -9.26 -6.57
C TYR A 210 8.22 -8.17 -5.54
N VAL A 211 9.50 -8.02 -5.18
CA VAL A 211 9.96 -6.99 -4.26
C VAL A 211 10.85 -6.01 -5.00
N VAL A 212 10.63 -4.70 -4.79
CA VAL A 212 11.48 -3.63 -5.30
C VAL A 212 11.96 -2.80 -4.12
N MET A 213 13.26 -2.65 -3.98
CA MET A 213 13.85 -1.65 -3.10
C MET A 213 14.03 -0.34 -3.87
N ASP A 214 13.15 0.60 -3.56
CA ASP A 214 13.07 1.95 -4.13
C ASP A 214 13.99 2.90 -3.36
N MET A 215 14.99 3.48 -4.03
CA MET A 215 16.04 4.26 -3.38
C MET A 215 16.27 5.62 -4.03
N VAL A 216 16.77 6.56 -3.21
CA VAL A 216 17.33 7.83 -3.67
C VAL A 216 18.63 8.08 -2.94
N ASP A 217 19.73 8.15 -3.69
CA ASP A 217 21.02 8.58 -3.17
C ASP A 217 20.92 9.99 -2.56
N ALA A 218 21.69 10.29 -1.51
CA ALA A 218 21.69 11.61 -0.88
C ALA A 218 21.94 12.76 -1.88
N GLU A 219 22.80 12.52 -2.86
CA GLU A 219 23.14 13.47 -3.92
C GLU A 219 21.96 13.77 -4.87
N ASP A 220 20.94 12.90 -4.90
CA ASP A 220 19.75 13.02 -5.73
C ASP A 220 18.49 13.38 -4.92
N ALA A 221 18.63 13.86 -3.69
CA ALA A 221 17.51 14.22 -2.81
C ALA A 221 16.52 15.23 -3.41
N ALA A 222 16.93 15.97 -4.44
CA ALA A 222 16.06 16.79 -5.28
C ALA A 222 14.84 16.05 -5.85
N ARG A 223 14.90 14.72 -6.00
CA ARG A 223 13.79 13.84 -6.44
C ARG A 223 12.68 13.72 -5.39
N LEU A 224 12.97 14.02 -4.13
CA LEU A 224 12.06 13.95 -2.99
C LEU A 224 11.35 15.29 -2.73
N ARG A 225 11.30 16.17 -3.73
CA ARG A 225 10.52 17.41 -3.66
C ARG A 225 9.05 17.09 -3.87
N PHE A 226 8.34 17.01 -2.75
CA PHE A 226 6.90 16.79 -2.65
C PHE A 226 6.17 18.06 -2.21
N LEU A 227 4.84 18.02 -2.30
CA LEU A 227 3.98 18.99 -1.64
C LEU A 227 4.17 18.94 -0.11
N PRO A 228 3.92 20.05 0.61
CA PRO A 228 3.94 20.05 2.07
C PRO A 228 2.94 19.05 2.65
N GLU A 229 3.28 18.43 3.78
CA GLU A 229 2.36 17.58 4.51
C GLU A 229 1.11 18.36 4.97
N PRO A 230 -0.10 17.90 4.59
CA PRO A 230 -1.33 18.50 5.07
C PRO A 230 -1.54 18.22 6.55
N LYS A 231 -2.24 19.12 7.24
CA LYS A 231 -2.44 19.09 8.70
C LYS A 231 -3.90 19.31 9.13
N GLY A 232 -4.79 19.45 8.16
CA GLY A 232 -6.21 19.67 8.40
C GLY A 232 -6.97 18.35 8.57
N HIS A 233 -8.25 18.50 8.89
CA HIS A 233 -9.21 17.41 9.02
C HIS A 233 -10.55 17.88 8.44
N PRO A 234 -10.63 18.12 7.11
CA PRO A 234 -11.89 18.50 6.48
C PRO A 234 -12.95 17.42 6.74
N ALA A 235 -14.22 17.84 6.80
CA ALA A 235 -15.32 16.90 6.99
C ALA A 235 -15.39 15.90 5.83
N ASP A 236 -15.80 14.67 6.12
CA ASP A 236 -16.08 13.66 5.09
C ASP A 236 -17.37 14.04 4.33
N PRO A 237 -17.29 14.40 3.03
CA PRO A 237 -18.43 14.89 2.28
C PRO A 237 -19.48 13.79 2.09
N GLU A 238 -20.62 13.93 2.78
CA GLU A 238 -21.70 12.94 2.81
C GLU A 238 -21.27 11.51 3.22
N GLY A 239 -20.12 11.36 3.89
CA GLY A 239 -19.58 10.05 4.26
C GLY A 239 -18.96 9.28 3.09
N LEU A 240 -18.68 9.92 1.95
CA LEU A 240 -18.18 9.26 0.75
C LEU A 240 -16.79 8.65 0.94
N VAL A 241 -15.92 9.28 1.73
CA VAL A 241 -14.57 8.77 2.01
C VAL A 241 -14.66 7.49 2.82
N ALA A 242 -15.40 7.50 3.94
CA ALA A 242 -15.65 6.31 4.73
C ALA A 242 -16.33 5.19 3.92
N ARG A 243 -17.25 5.56 3.01
CA ARG A 243 -17.93 4.60 2.12
C ARG A 243 -16.97 3.95 1.12
N TRP A 244 -16.00 4.70 0.60
CA TRP A 244 -14.94 4.17 -0.25
C TRP A 244 -14.01 3.24 0.51
N ASP A 245 -13.67 3.55 1.76
CA ASP A 245 -12.86 2.66 2.60
C ASP A 245 -13.58 1.34 2.87
N ALA A 246 -14.87 1.37 3.21
CA ALA A 246 -15.68 0.16 3.36
C ALA A 246 -15.74 -0.69 2.08
N TYR A 247 -15.79 -0.04 0.90
CA TYR A 247 -15.68 -0.73 -0.38
C TYR A 247 -14.32 -1.41 -0.55
N LYS A 248 -13.21 -0.71 -0.31
CA LYS A 248 -11.84 -1.27 -0.43
C LYS A 248 -11.63 -2.43 0.53
N GLU A 249 -12.09 -2.33 1.77
CA GLU A 249 -11.99 -3.41 2.75
C GLU A 249 -12.70 -4.66 2.25
N ARG A 250 -13.96 -4.51 1.79
CA ARG A 250 -14.72 -5.64 1.25
C ARG A 250 -14.09 -6.22 -0.01
N LEU A 251 -13.60 -5.36 -0.90
CA LEU A 251 -12.90 -5.74 -2.12
C LEU A 251 -11.64 -6.56 -1.80
N ASN A 252 -10.79 -6.07 -0.90
CA ASN A 252 -9.55 -6.73 -0.50
C ASN A 252 -9.83 -8.12 0.09
N MET A 253 -10.84 -8.23 0.96
CA MET A 253 -11.27 -9.52 1.49
C MET A 253 -11.67 -10.48 0.37
N LEU A 254 -12.51 -10.04 -0.56
CA LEU A 254 -12.95 -10.86 -1.70
C LEU A 254 -11.79 -11.26 -2.61
N GLN A 255 -10.85 -10.34 -2.85
CA GLN A 255 -9.65 -10.61 -3.63
C GLN A 255 -8.77 -11.68 -2.97
N MET A 256 -8.55 -11.56 -1.67
CA MET A 256 -7.81 -12.56 -0.89
C MET A 256 -8.52 -13.92 -0.92
N MET A 257 -9.84 -13.94 -0.82
CA MET A 257 -10.61 -15.20 -0.93
C MET A 257 -10.68 -15.75 -2.38
N GLY A 258 -10.12 -15.06 -3.37
CA GLY A 258 -10.25 -15.45 -4.78
C GLY A 258 -11.69 -15.42 -5.31
N LYS A 259 -12.56 -14.60 -4.69
CA LYS A 259 -14.00 -14.51 -4.98
C LYS A 259 -14.34 -13.39 -5.99
N LEU A 260 -13.35 -12.65 -6.49
CA LEU A 260 -13.56 -11.62 -7.51
C LEU A 260 -13.57 -12.22 -8.92
N ALA A 261 -14.48 -11.71 -9.76
CA ALA A 261 -14.52 -12.04 -11.17
C ALA A 261 -13.46 -11.21 -11.94
N GLU A 262 -12.74 -11.85 -12.85
CA GLU A 262 -11.68 -11.21 -13.64
C GLU A 262 -12.25 -10.20 -14.66
N ASP A 263 -13.51 -10.36 -15.07
CA ASP A 263 -14.21 -9.52 -16.04
C ASP A 263 -15.02 -8.37 -15.41
N SER A 264 -14.86 -8.13 -14.10
CA SER A 264 -15.58 -7.07 -13.41
C SER A 264 -15.12 -5.70 -13.91
N SER A 265 -16.07 -4.90 -14.42
CA SER A 265 -15.82 -3.56 -14.98
C SER A 265 -16.39 -2.43 -14.12
N CYS A 266 -16.02 -1.19 -14.48
CA CYS A 266 -16.47 0.05 -13.87
C CYS A 266 -17.28 0.85 -14.90
N LYS A 267 -18.25 1.67 -14.44
CA LYS A 267 -18.98 2.61 -15.32
C LYS A 267 -18.23 3.92 -15.58
N VAL A 268 -17.16 4.16 -14.82
CA VAL A 268 -16.25 5.30 -14.96
C VAL A 268 -14.89 4.83 -15.49
N ALA A 269 -14.03 5.76 -15.90
CA ALA A 269 -12.72 5.44 -16.46
C ALA A 269 -11.87 4.57 -15.52
N HIS A 270 -12.01 4.75 -14.20
CA HIS A 270 -11.24 3.98 -13.22
C HIS A 270 -12.06 3.55 -12.00
N CYS A 271 -11.96 2.29 -11.63
CA CYS A 271 -12.20 1.81 -10.28
C CYS A 271 -11.30 0.60 -9.99
N ILE A 272 -11.07 0.30 -8.72
CA ILE A 272 -10.20 -0.81 -8.31
C ILE A 272 -11.05 -2.07 -8.16
N GLY A 273 -10.83 -3.11 -8.97
CA GLY A 273 -11.48 -4.41 -8.77
C GLY A 273 -12.98 -4.51 -9.15
N GLY A 274 -13.60 -3.41 -9.59
CA GLY A 274 -14.95 -3.41 -10.15
C GLY A 274 -16.08 -3.60 -9.14
N PHE A 275 -17.31 -3.70 -9.66
CA PHE A 275 -18.53 -3.80 -8.85
C PHE A 275 -19.42 -5.00 -9.24
N GLY A 276 -18.87 -5.99 -9.96
CA GLY A 276 -19.63 -7.15 -10.44
C GLY A 276 -20.02 -8.15 -9.33
N HIS A 277 -19.30 -8.17 -8.21
CA HIS A 277 -19.63 -9.05 -7.09
C HIS A 277 -20.87 -8.54 -6.31
N PRO A 278 -21.81 -9.39 -5.87
CA PRO A 278 -23.01 -8.97 -5.14
C PRO A 278 -22.74 -8.08 -3.92
N ASP A 279 -21.69 -8.40 -3.15
CA ASP A 279 -21.29 -7.61 -1.97
C ASP A 279 -20.71 -6.24 -2.31
N LEU A 280 -20.36 -6.00 -3.58
CA LEU A 280 -19.80 -4.73 -4.07
C LEU A 280 -20.81 -3.93 -4.89
N ALA A 281 -21.83 -4.57 -5.46
CA ALA A 281 -22.75 -3.96 -6.41
C ALA A 281 -23.50 -2.72 -5.89
N ALA A 282 -23.71 -2.61 -4.57
CA ALA A 282 -24.42 -1.50 -3.95
C ALA A 282 -23.59 -0.21 -3.80
N TYR A 283 -22.26 -0.26 -3.96
CA TYR A 283 -21.39 0.91 -3.74
C TYR A 283 -21.40 1.87 -4.94
N GLU A 284 -21.25 1.36 -6.18
CA GLU A 284 -21.12 2.23 -7.37
C GLU A 284 -22.31 3.17 -7.62
N PRO A 285 -23.59 2.73 -7.48
CA PRO A 285 -24.72 3.64 -7.70
C PRO A 285 -24.71 4.85 -6.78
N GLU A 286 -24.22 4.68 -5.55
CA GLU A 286 -24.08 5.77 -4.59
C GLU A 286 -22.98 6.75 -5.02
N PHE A 287 -21.82 6.24 -5.44
CA PHE A 287 -20.73 7.08 -5.93
C PHE A 287 -21.12 7.88 -7.17
N LEU A 288 -21.78 7.25 -8.14
CA LEU A 288 -22.29 7.91 -9.35
C LEU A 288 -23.28 9.04 -9.03
N ALA A 289 -24.13 8.86 -8.03
CA ALA A 289 -25.14 9.84 -7.68
C ALA A 289 -24.56 11.04 -6.90
N LYS A 290 -23.65 10.78 -5.96
CA LYS A 290 -23.23 11.77 -4.96
C LYS A 290 -21.91 12.46 -5.29
N VAL A 291 -20.92 11.74 -5.82
CA VAL A 291 -19.57 12.30 -6.03
C VAL A 291 -19.58 13.54 -6.93
N PRO A 292 -20.30 13.59 -8.07
CA PRO A 292 -20.34 14.78 -8.91
C PRO A 292 -20.79 16.06 -8.19
N GLN A 293 -21.59 15.93 -7.12
CA GLN A 293 -22.11 17.04 -6.33
C GLN A 293 -21.14 17.48 -5.22
N GLN A 294 -20.13 16.66 -4.91
CA GLN A 294 -19.20 16.82 -3.78
C GLN A 294 -17.75 17.07 -4.21
N MET A 295 -17.51 17.37 -5.49
CA MET A 295 -16.16 17.49 -6.06
C MET A 295 -15.28 18.52 -5.34
N ASP A 296 -15.83 19.66 -4.95
CA ASP A 296 -15.06 20.70 -4.23
C ASP A 296 -14.70 20.28 -2.80
N ALA A 297 -15.63 19.62 -2.11
CA ALA A 297 -15.37 19.10 -0.76
C ALA A 297 -14.36 17.95 -0.79
N LEU A 298 -14.45 17.04 -1.78
CA LEU A 298 -13.45 15.99 -1.99
C LEU A 298 -12.08 16.56 -2.37
N SER A 299 -12.03 17.66 -3.15
CA SER A 299 -10.76 18.36 -3.41
C SER A 299 -10.18 18.99 -2.16
N ALA A 300 -11.01 19.45 -1.23
CA ALA A 300 -10.55 19.91 0.09
C ALA A 300 -9.98 18.75 0.92
N VAL A 301 -10.62 17.57 0.92
CA VAL A 301 -10.05 16.36 1.54
C VAL A 301 -8.68 16.05 0.97
N LEU A 302 -8.55 15.96 -0.35
CA LEU A 302 -7.28 15.67 -1.01
C LEU A 302 -6.19 16.72 -0.72
N ARG A 303 -6.56 17.98 -0.50
CA ARG A 303 -5.59 19.06 -0.23
C ARG A 303 -5.19 19.18 1.24
N GLU A 304 -6.12 18.96 2.15
CA GLU A 304 -6.00 19.43 3.53
C GLU A 304 -6.01 18.31 4.57
N GLU A 305 -6.54 17.13 4.25
CA GLU A 305 -6.60 16.02 5.21
C GLU A 305 -5.21 15.46 5.51
N SER A 306 -4.85 15.44 6.78
CA SER A 306 -3.60 14.86 7.27
C SER A 306 -3.51 13.34 7.08
N ASP A 307 -4.65 12.63 7.15
CA ASP A 307 -4.72 11.18 6.95
C ASP A 307 -4.52 10.81 5.46
N PRO A 308 -3.41 10.16 5.08
CA PRO A 308 -3.16 9.78 3.70
C PRO A 308 -4.17 8.75 3.16
N GLY A 309 -4.76 7.91 4.00
CA GLY A 309 -5.77 6.93 3.59
C GLY A 309 -7.02 7.63 3.05
N LYS A 310 -7.48 8.66 3.76
CA LYS A 310 -8.62 9.49 3.34
C LYS A 310 -8.32 10.32 2.09
N ARG A 311 -7.10 10.88 1.98
CA ARG A 311 -6.65 11.54 0.74
C ARG A 311 -6.65 10.56 -0.44
N GLY A 312 -6.13 9.36 -0.23
CA GLY A 312 -6.10 8.30 -1.23
C GLY A 312 -7.51 7.87 -1.68
N ALA A 313 -8.47 7.82 -0.76
CA ALA A 313 -9.88 7.58 -1.06
C ALA A 313 -10.50 8.73 -1.87
N ALA A 314 -10.28 9.98 -1.46
CA ALA A 314 -10.73 11.15 -2.22
C ALA A 314 -10.16 11.15 -3.65
N ALA A 315 -8.87 10.83 -3.83
CA ALA A 315 -8.25 10.72 -5.15
C ALA A 315 -8.93 9.66 -6.03
N SER A 316 -9.27 8.49 -5.48
CA SER A 316 -10.00 7.45 -6.23
C SER A 316 -11.42 7.88 -6.60
N LEU A 317 -12.13 8.58 -5.70
CA LEU A 317 -13.47 9.10 -5.97
C LEU A 317 -13.47 10.14 -7.10
N MET A 318 -12.36 10.85 -7.34
CA MET A 318 -12.27 11.79 -8.49
C MET A 318 -12.48 11.13 -9.86
N ALA A 319 -12.38 9.80 -9.97
CA ALA A 319 -12.74 9.08 -11.20
C ALA A 319 -14.21 9.28 -11.61
N TYR A 320 -15.09 9.70 -10.68
CA TYR A 320 -16.50 9.99 -10.89
C TYR A 320 -16.78 11.46 -11.23
N ALA A 321 -15.76 12.27 -11.55
CA ALA A 321 -15.98 13.64 -12.00
C ALA A 321 -16.84 13.67 -13.29
N PRO A 322 -17.58 14.76 -13.54
CA PRO A 322 -18.42 14.87 -14.75
C PRO A 322 -17.67 14.76 -16.08
N THR A 323 -16.38 15.15 -16.11
CA THR A 323 -15.55 15.11 -17.32
C THR A 323 -14.12 14.68 -17.00
N ALA A 324 -13.45 14.12 -18.00
CA ALA A 324 -12.04 13.73 -17.91
C ALA A 324 -11.13 14.93 -17.62
N GLU A 325 -11.39 16.09 -18.23
CA GLU A 325 -10.64 17.32 -17.96
C GLU A 325 -10.77 17.79 -16.51
N GLU A 326 -11.95 17.63 -15.90
CA GLU A 326 -12.17 18.01 -14.50
C GLU A 326 -11.46 17.03 -13.55
N THR A 327 -11.47 15.73 -13.86
CA THR A 327 -10.67 14.71 -13.14
C THR A 327 -9.19 15.10 -13.15
N VAL A 328 -8.64 15.36 -14.35
CA VAL A 328 -7.21 15.70 -14.51
C VAL A 328 -6.85 16.97 -13.78
N LYS A 329 -7.62 18.06 -13.98
CA LYS A 329 -7.38 19.35 -13.34
C LYS A 329 -7.31 19.25 -11.80
N ARG A 330 -8.13 18.39 -11.20
CA ARG A 330 -8.18 18.22 -9.73
C ARG A 330 -7.08 17.30 -9.21
N LEU A 331 -6.61 16.34 -10.01
CA LEU A 331 -5.65 15.32 -9.59
C LEU A 331 -4.19 15.65 -9.92
N GLU A 332 -3.92 16.36 -11.02
CA GLU A 332 -2.56 16.65 -11.48
C GLU A 332 -1.65 17.26 -10.39
N PRO A 333 -2.09 18.23 -9.56
CA PRO A 333 -1.24 18.80 -8.50
C PRO A 333 -0.73 17.74 -7.51
N PHE A 334 -1.50 16.67 -7.30
CA PHE A 334 -1.26 15.64 -6.29
C PHE A 334 -0.42 14.47 -6.81
N ILE A 335 0.08 14.52 -8.05
CA ILE A 335 1.17 13.66 -8.50
C ILE A 335 2.40 13.79 -7.57
N ARG A 336 2.52 14.93 -6.88
CA ARG A 336 3.58 15.22 -5.91
C ARG A 336 3.12 15.18 -4.45
N ASP A 337 2.00 14.51 -4.12
CA ASP A 337 1.59 14.32 -2.71
C ASP A 337 2.75 13.72 -1.90
N PRO A 338 2.97 14.13 -0.64
CA PRO A 338 4.03 13.57 0.20
C PRO A 338 3.88 12.07 0.44
N ASP A 339 2.65 11.56 0.47
CA ASP A 339 2.36 10.15 0.67
C ASP A 339 2.34 9.37 -0.65
N TYR A 340 3.06 8.25 -0.70
CA TYR A 340 3.18 7.43 -1.90
C TYR A 340 1.89 6.67 -2.24
N GLY A 341 1.05 6.35 -1.25
CA GLY A 341 -0.25 5.72 -1.46
C GLY A 341 -1.22 6.67 -2.16
N VAL A 342 -1.21 7.95 -1.78
CA VAL A 342 -1.97 9.00 -2.47
C VAL A 342 -1.49 9.18 -3.90
N ARG A 343 -0.17 9.33 -4.12
CA ARG A 343 0.40 9.44 -5.48
C ARG A 343 0.05 8.24 -6.35
N ASN A 344 0.13 7.03 -5.81
CA ASN A 344 -0.27 5.81 -6.50
C ASN A 344 -1.74 5.86 -6.96
N ASN A 345 -2.66 6.32 -6.11
CA ASN A 345 -4.08 6.43 -6.46
C ASN A 345 -4.35 7.55 -7.47
N VAL A 346 -3.70 8.70 -7.31
CA VAL A 346 -3.74 9.83 -8.25
C VAL A 346 -3.30 9.37 -9.63
N LEU A 347 -2.09 8.80 -9.74
CA LEU A 347 -1.55 8.34 -11.02
C LEU A 347 -2.40 7.24 -11.63
N ARG A 348 -2.93 6.31 -10.83
CA ARG A 348 -3.82 5.26 -11.33
C ARG A 348 -5.08 5.83 -11.99
N VAL A 349 -5.74 6.81 -11.37
CA VAL A 349 -6.93 7.45 -11.95
C VAL A 349 -6.55 8.26 -13.19
N LEU A 350 -5.44 9.00 -13.17
CA LEU A 350 -4.95 9.76 -14.33
C LEU A 350 -4.60 8.84 -15.52
N THR A 351 -3.90 7.73 -15.29
CA THR A 351 -3.56 6.72 -16.32
C THR A 351 -4.82 6.24 -17.03
N ALA A 352 -5.81 5.76 -16.27
CA ALA A 352 -7.05 5.22 -16.85
C ALA A 352 -7.92 6.31 -17.50
N THR A 353 -7.90 7.53 -16.95
CA THR A 353 -8.59 8.68 -17.58
C THR A 353 -7.96 9.04 -18.93
N GLN A 354 -6.63 9.01 -19.04
CA GLN A 354 -5.94 9.22 -20.30
C GLN A 354 -6.15 8.06 -21.28
N GLU A 355 -6.12 6.81 -20.82
CA GLU A 355 -6.37 5.64 -21.66
C GLU A 355 -7.75 5.70 -22.34
N ALA A 356 -8.77 6.20 -21.64
CA ALA A 356 -10.11 6.38 -22.17
C ALA A 356 -10.26 7.65 -23.06
N ALA A 357 -9.25 8.51 -23.10
CA ALA A 357 -9.28 9.75 -23.88
C ALA A 357 -8.84 9.50 -25.34
N THR A 358 -9.11 10.49 -26.20
CA THR A 358 -8.71 10.47 -27.63
C THR A 358 -7.74 11.59 -27.98
N LYS A 359 -7.29 12.33 -26.96
CA LYS A 359 -6.34 13.43 -27.05
C LYS A 359 -5.55 13.48 -25.74
N PRO A 360 -4.33 14.03 -25.74
CA PRO A 360 -3.57 14.25 -24.51
C PRO A 360 -4.35 15.17 -23.56
N LEU A 361 -4.54 14.73 -22.31
CA LEU A 361 -5.18 15.52 -21.25
C LEU A 361 -4.16 16.15 -20.28
N LEU A 362 -2.94 15.61 -20.23
CA LEU A 362 -1.84 16.11 -19.38
C LEU A 362 -0.66 16.57 -20.22
N ASP A 363 0.14 17.47 -19.65
CA ASP A 363 1.46 17.79 -20.19
C ASP A 363 2.40 16.59 -20.04
N VAL A 364 3.05 16.23 -21.16
CA VAL A 364 4.04 15.17 -21.23
C VAL A 364 5.21 15.44 -20.29
N ALA A 365 5.60 16.71 -20.09
CA ALA A 365 6.66 17.08 -19.15
C ALA A 365 6.29 16.75 -17.70
N THR A 366 5.05 17.01 -17.29
CA THR A 366 4.53 16.67 -15.95
C THR A 366 4.62 15.16 -15.70
N VAL A 367 4.24 14.35 -16.70
CA VAL A 367 4.26 12.88 -16.57
C VAL A 367 5.69 12.32 -16.66
N ALA A 368 6.55 12.89 -17.49
CA ALA A 368 7.98 12.55 -17.52
C ALA A 368 8.63 12.77 -16.14
N ASP A 369 8.29 13.86 -15.46
CA ASP A 369 8.71 14.12 -14.09
C ASP A 369 8.15 13.09 -13.09
N ALA A 370 6.93 12.58 -13.31
CA ALA A 370 6.35 11.52 -12.48
C ALA A 370 7.07 10.16 -12.64
N VAL A 371 7.59 9.85 -13.83
CA VAL A 371 8.43 8.65 -14.08
C VAL A 371 9.73 8.70 -13.26
N ALA A 372 10.15 9.89 -12.80
CA ALA A 372 11.33 10.07 -11.95
C ALA A 372 11.11 9.84 -10.45
N LEU A 373 9.85 9.68 -10.03
CA LEU A 373 9.46 9.55 -8.63
C LEU A 373 10.07 8.30 -7.97
N PRO A 374 10.29 8.33 -6.64
CA PRO A 374 11.10 7.33 -5.97
C PRO A 374 10.42 5.98 -5.84
N ASN A 375 9.08 5.88 -5.81
CA ASN A 375 8.39 4.61 -5.63
C ASN A 375 8.10 3.90 -6.97
N SER A 376 8.26 2.58 -6.98
CA SER A 376 7.87 1.70 -8.08
C SER A 376 6.38 1.78 -8.41
N SER A 377 5.53 2.03 -7.41
CA SER A 377 4.11 2.30 -7.60
C SER A 377 3.83 3.63 -8.30
N ASP A 378 4.70 4.64 -8.15
CA ASP A 378 4.56 5.89 -8.91
C ASP A 378 5.01 5.64 -10.35
N ARG A 379 6.18 5.02 -10.51
CA ARG A 379 6.81 4.82 -11.82
C ARG A 379 5.99 3.95 -12.75
N ASN A 380 5.48 2.79 -12.32
CA ASN A 380 4.70 1.95 -13.24
C ASN A 380 3.51 2.70 -13.87
N LYS A 381 2.71 3.39 -13.08
CA LYS A 381 1.51 4.10 -13.56
C LYS A 381 1.88 5.36 -14.33
N ALA A 382 2.91 6.09 -13.90
CA ALA A 382 3.44 7.22 -14.66
C ALA A 382 3.98 6.78 -16.03
N THR A 383 4.67 5.64 -16.12
CA THR A 383 5.19 5.12 -17.38
C THR A 383 4.06 4.63 -18.29
N TYR A 384 3.04 3.93 -17.77
CA TYR A 384 1.83 3.62 -18.55
C TYR A 384 1.12 4.90 -19.02
N LEU A 385 0.92 5.87 -18.14
CA LEU A 385 0.33 7.17 -18.51
C LEU A 385 1.12 7.83 -19.64
N LEU A 386 2.45 7.79 -19.58
CA LEU A 386 3.31 8.29 -20.64
C LEU A 386 3.09 7.53 -21.96
N THR A 387 2.91 6.20 -21.94
CA THR A 387 2.64 5.44 -23.17
C THR A 387 1.37 5.91 -23.88
N TYR A 388 0.28 6.15 -23.13
CA TYR A 388 -0.98 6.65 -23.68
C TYR A 388 -0.83 8.09 -24.21
N LEU A 389 -0.18 8.97 -23.44
CA LEU A 389 0.08 10.34 -23.89
C LEU A 389 0.88 10.38 -25.19
N LEU A 390 1.95 9.58 -25.30
CA LEU A 390 2.79 9.54 -26.51
C LEU A 390 2.04 8.95 -27.71
N ALA A 391 1.09 8.03 -27.49
CA ALA A 391 0.24 7.49 -28.54
C ALA A 391 -0.77 8.52 -29.07
N ASP A 392 -1.27 9.40 -28.20
CA ASP A 392 -2.24 10.44 -28.55
C ASP A 392 -1.60 11.72 -29.13
N LEU A 393 -0.27 11.86 -29.06
CA LEU A 393 0.43 13.00 -29.67
C LEU A 393 0.40 12.92 -31.20
N PRO A 394 0.17 14.05 -31.91
CA PRO A 394 0.43 14.13 -33.33
C PRO A 394 1.90 13.78 -33.66
N PRO A 395 2.19 13.12 -34.80
CA PRO A 395 3.55 12.67 -35.13
C PRO A 395 4.62 13.76 -35.05
N GLU A 396 4.31 14.98 -35.49
CA GLU A 396 5.24 16.12 -35.42
C GLU A 396 5.48 16.59 -33.98
N ALA A 397 4.46 16.53 -33.12
CA ALA A 397 4.60 16.88 -31.71
C ALA A 397 5.46 15.85 -30.97
N LEU A 398 5.24 14.54 -31.23
CA LEU A 398 6.09 13.48 -30.70
C LEU A 398 7.55 13.66 -31.15
N LYS A 399 7.76 13.87 -32.45
CA LYS A 399 9.09 14.10 -33.02
C LYS A 399 9.81 15.28 -32.36
N ALA A 400 9.10 16.38 -32.09
CA ALA A 400 9.65 17.55 -31.42
C ALA A 400 10.09 17.27 -29.96
N GLN A 401 9.41 16.36 -29.26
CA GLN A 401 9.69 16.06 -27.84
C GLN A 401 10.72 14.96 -27.62
N ARG A 402 10.91 14.05 -28.60
CA ARG A 402 11.78 12.85 -28.48
C ARG A 402 13.16 13.12 -27.88
N ALA A 403 13.88 14.11 -28.41
CA ALA A 403 15.24 14.39 -27.96
C ALA A 403 15.30 14.90 -26.51
N GLY A 404 14.29 15.66 -26.07
CA GLY A 404 14.16 16.12 -24.69
C GLY A 404 13.86 14.96 -23.74
N LEU A 405 12.87 14.14 -24.10
CA LEU A 405 12.44 12.99 -23.31
C LEU A 405 13.53 11.92 -23.19
N LEU A 406 14.24 11.60 -24.28
CA LEU A 406 15.36 10.66 -24.23
C LEU A 406 16.50 11.16 -23.35
N ARG A 407 16.75 12.46 -23.33
CA ARG A 407 17.74 13.06 -22.43
C ARG A 407 17.31 13.00 -20.97
N GLN A 408 16.03 13.24 -20.69
CA GLN A 408 15.49 13.28 -19.33
C GLN A 408 15.30 11.87 -18.75
N LEU A 409 14.82 10.93 -19.56
CA LEU A 409 14.33 9.62 -19.11
C LEU A 409 15.12 8.44 -19.66
N GLY A 410 15.93 8.60 -20.69
CA GLY A 410 16.54 7.49 -21.43
C GLY A 410 17.26 6.49 -20.52
N GLU A 411 18.22 6.96 -19.71
CA GLU A 411 18.97 6.08 -18.79
C GLU A 411 18.04 5.36 -17.82
N ARG A 412 17.06 6.09 -17.27
CA ARG A 412 16.09 5.55 -16.31
C ARG A 412 15.16 4.52 -16.93
N LEU A 413 14.67 4.74 -18.15
CA LEU A 413 13.83 3.79 -18.86
C LEU A 413 14.61 2.51 -19.20
N VAL A 414 15.90 2.64 -19.54
CA VAL A 414 16.78 1.49 -19.74
C VAL A 414 16.97 0.71 -18.44
N GLU A 415 17.21 1.39 -17.32
CA GLU A 415 17.27 0.75 -15.99
C GLU A 415 15.94 0.04 -15.65
N MET A 416 14.80 0.70 -15.89
CA MET A 416 13.48 0.11 -15.65
C MET A 416 13.22 -1.12 -16.53
N SER A 417 13.67 -1.11 -17.78
CA SER A 417 13.53 -2.27 -18.68
C SER A 417 14.30 -3.51 -18.20
N ALA A 418 15.28 -3.36 -17.31
CA ALA A 418 16.04 -4.45 -16.71
C ALA A 418 15.41 -5.03 -15.42
N LEU A 419 14.30 -4.44 -14.93
CA LEU A 419 13.62 -4.89 -13.72
C LEU A 419 12.94 -6.25 -13.96
N GLN A 420 12.98 -7.12 -12.94
CA GLN A 420 12.28 -8.40 -12.96
C GLN A 420 10.77 -8.21 -12.81
N ILE A 421 10.33 -7.15 -12.13
CA ILE A 421 8.92 -6.85 -11.94
C ILE A 421 8.27 -6.37 -13.26
N PRO A 422 7.34 -7.14 -13.85
CA PRO A 422 6.81 -6.86 -15.20
C PRO A 422 6.09 -5.51 -15.31
N ILE A 423 5.31 -5.14 -14.29
CA ILE A 423 4.52 -3.90 -14.31
C ILE A 423 5.38 -2.62 -14.37
N ASN A 424 6.69 -2.71 -14.16
CA ASN A 424 7.60 -1.57 -14.39
C ASN A 424 8.43 -1.74 -15.68
N SER A 425 8.92 -2.95 -15.98
CA SER A 425 9.79 -3.17 -17.13
C SER A 425 9.04 -3.11 -18.46
N GLU A 426 7.86 -3.71 -18.55
CA GLU A 426 7.04 -3.73 -19.76
C GLU A 426 6.67 -2.32 -20.26
N PRO A 427 6.08 -1.42 -19.46
CA PRO A 427 5.77 -0.07 -19.93
C PRO A 427 7.04 0.75 -20.24
N ALA A 428 8.17 0.49 -19.59
CA ALA A 428 9.43 1.17 -19.92
C ALA A 428 9.91 0.79 -21.34
N VAL A 429 9.81 -0.48 -21.71
CA VAL A 429 10.10 -0.94 -23.07
C VAL A 429 9.14 -0.29 -24.09
N LEU A 430 7.84 -0.19 -23.77
CA LEU A 430 6.87 0.47 -24.66
C LEU A 430 7.25 1.94 -24.91
N VAL A 431 7.59 2.70 -23.87
CA VAL A 431 8.02 4.10 -24.03
C VAL A 431 9.32 4.18 -24.86
N LEU A 432 10.30 3.30 -24.60
CA LEU A 432 11.54 3.24 -25.38
C LEU A 432 11.25 2.98 -26.87
N LYS A 433 10.36 2.05 -27.20
CA LYS A 433 9.91 1.78 -28.58
C LYS A 433 9.23 3.01 -29.21
N GLN A 434 8.34 3.69 -28.51
CA GLN A 434 7.65 4.89 -29.01
C GLN A 434 8.61 6.07 -29.27
N LEU A 435 9.59 6.28 -28.39
CA LEU A 435 10.56 7.38 -28.50
C LEU A 435 11.64 7.11 -29.55
N SER A 436 12.10 5.86 -29.67
CA SER A 436 13.19 5.48 -30.57
C SER A 436 12.71 5.11 -31.99
N GLY A 437 11.53 4.51 -32.11
CA GLY A 437 11.11 3.80 -33.32
C GLY A 437 11.72 2.40 -33.48
N GLU A 438 12.58 1.97 -32.55
CA GLU A 438 13.23 0.67 -32.55
C GLU A 438 12.31 -0.41 -31.93
N GLN A 439 12.68 -1.68 -32.10
CA GLN A 439 11.93 -2.84 -31.60
C GLN A 439 12.79 -3.76 -30.73
N TYR A 440 13.75 -3.21 -30.00
CA TYR A 440 14.57 -4.00 -29.08
C TYR A 440 13.73 -4.54 -27.92
N GLU A 441 14.12 -5.70 -27.40
CA GLU A 441 13.39 -6.37 -26.32
C GLU A 441 14.20 -6.45 -25.02
N THR A 442 15.53 -6.34 -25.11
CA THR A 442 16.42 -6.49 -23.95
C THR A 442 16.99 -5.16 -23.47
N ALA A 443 17.25 -5.06 -22.17
CA ALA A 443 17.90 -3.89 -21.58
C ALA A 443 19.30 -3.64 -22.16
N GLU A 444 20.02 -4.68 -22.57
CA GLU A 444 21.34 -4.59 -23.20
C GLU A 444 21.28 -3.92 -24.56
N GLU A 445 20.31 -4.30 -25.40
CA GLU A 445 20.08 -3.67 -26.69
C GLU A 445 19.69 -2.20 -26.53
N TRP A 446 18.79 -1.90 -25.58
CA TRP A 446 18.41 -0.53 -25.28
C TRP A 446 19.58 0.30 -24.76
N ARG A 447 20.43 -0.26 -23.90
CA ARG A 447 21.64 0.38 -23.41
C ARG A 447 22.64 0.67 -24.54
N ALA A 448 22.84 -0.29 -25.44
CA ALA A 448 23.71 -0.13 -26.61
C ALA A 448 23.16 0.91 -27.60
N TRP A 449 21.84 0.97 -27.78
CA TRP A 449 21.19 1.97 -28.60
C TRP A 449 21.28 3.38 -27.98
N LEU A 450 21.01 3.52 -26.69
CA LEU A 450 21.08 4.80 -26.00
C LEU A 450 22.51 5.37 -26.02
N ALA A 451 23.52 4.52 -25.85
CA ALA A 451 24.93 4.91 -25.92
C ALA A 451 25.38 5.46 -27.29
N ARG A 452 24.66 5.14 -28.38
CA ARG A 452 24.91 5.65 -29.73
C ARG A 452 24.22 6.98 -30.02
N GLN A 453 23.30 7.42 -29.17
CA GLN A 453 22.58 8.68 -29.39
C GLN A 453 23.52 9.88 -29.19
N PRO A 454 23.37 10.96 -29.96
CA PRO A 454 24.18 12.16 -29.79
C PRO A 454 24.07 12.67 -28.35
N LYS A 455 25.20 12.72 -27.65
CA LYS A 455 25.30 13.43 -26.37
C LYS A 455 25.17 14.91 -26.69
N THR A 456 23.98 15.47 -26.48
CA THR A 456 23.78 16.91 -26.58
C THR A 456 24.44 17.55 -25.36
N GLU A 457 25.29 18.57 -25.58
CA GLU A 457 26.04 19.26 -24.52
C GLU A 457 25.09 19.71 -23.39
N ARG A 458 25.53 19.53 -22.14
CA ARG A 458 24.75 19.79 -20.92
C ARG A 458 24.62 21.27 -20.61
#